data_AF-A0A9P0MM11-F1
#
_entry.id   AF-A0A9P0MM11-F1
#
_cell.length_a   1.000
_cell.length_b   1.000
_cell.length_c   1.000
_cell.angle_alpha   90.00
_cell.angle_beta   90.00
_cell.angle_gamma   90.00
#
_symmetry.space_group_name_H-M   'P 1'
#
loop_
_entity.id
_entity.type
_entity.pdbx_description
1 polymer ?
#
loop_
_entity_poly.entity_id
_entity_poly.type
_entity_poly.pdbx_seq_one_letter_code
_entity_poly.pdbx_strand_id
1 'polypeptide(L)'
;MFLGTLGLEEWSVKSWVETSHYGTPSSGAETNSRRLPRKSQNDSFITTFLEKLPKLPSHYCRKDTTKLYLEHEFSSYSDLYKAFVDYSKTQNTAPASRNTLIKWVHKKNIGIFKPRKDRCDTCVQYESQKEKNDDKEKAMQGVCHVITVDLQAVKKFMEQVKLLILIEPFCSSVRLFNMK
;
A
#
# COMPACT_ATOMS: atom_id res chain seq x y z
N MET A 1 -26.76 37.98 -33.39
CA MET A 1 -27.10 36.54 -33.58
C MET A 1 -26.26 35.93 -34.69
N PHE A 2 -24.98 35.66 -34.45
CA PHE A 2 -24.10 34.94 -35.40
C PHE A 2 -23.24 33.89 -34.68
N LEU A 3 -22.89 34.15 -33.42
CA LEU A 3 -22.07 33.27 -32.57
C LEU A 3 -22.73 31.91 -32.26
N GLY A 4 -24.04 31.90 -32.01
CA GLY A 4 -24.78 30.66 -31.72
C GLY A 4 -24.82 29.66 -32.88
N THR A 5 -24.76 30.14 -34.13
CA THR A 5 -24.72 29.29 -35.33
C THR A 5 -23.38 28.58 -35.49
N LEU A 6 -22.30 29.22 -35.02
CA LEU A 6 -20.94 28.67 -35.05
C LEU A 6 -20.59 27.88 -33.77
N GLY A 7 -21.51 27.81 -32.80
CA GLY A 7 -21.25 27.19 -31.50
C GLY A 7 -20.17 27.89 -30.68
N LEU A 8 -19.97 29.20 -30.90
CA LEU A 8 -18.95 29.99 -30.21
C LEU A 8 -19.57 30.75 -29.04
N GLU A 9 -18.88 30.75 -27.91
CA GLU A 9 -19.23 31.57 -26.76
C GLU A 9 -18.71 33.01 -26.95
N GLU A 10 -19.48 33.99 -26.45
CA GLU A 10 -19.13 35.41 -26.54
C GLU A 10 -17.77 35.73 -25.89
N TRP A 11 -17.48 35.06 -24.78
CA TRP A 11 -16.20 35.20 -24.08
C TRP A 11 -15.00 34.76 -24.93
N SER A 12 -15.15 33.67 -25.70
CA SER A 12 -14.07 33.17 -26.56
C SER A 12 -13.71 34.19 -27.64
N VAL A 13 -14.71 34.79 -28.27
CA VAL A 13 -14.50 35.81 -29.31
C VAL A 13 -13.89 37.07 -28.74
N LYS A 14 -14.40 37.54 -27.59
CA LYS A 14 -13.85 38.70 -26.90
C LYS A 14 -12.38 38.50 -26.54
N SER A 15 -12.04 37.34 -25.96
CA SER A 15 -10.66 37.00 -25.61
C SER A 15 -9.74 36.96 -26.84
N TRP A 16 -10.19 36.42 -27.97
CA TRP A 16 -9.39 36.38 -29.20
C TRP A 16 -9.16 37.76 -29.78
N VAL A 17 -10.19 38.63 -29.80
CA VAL A 17 -10.06 40.01 -30.27
C VAL A 17 -9.04 40.75 -29.41
N GLU A 18 -9.14 40.64 -28.08
CA GLU A 18 -8.23 41.26 -27.13
C GLU A 18 -6.79 40.73 -27.22
N THR A 19 -6.60 39.46 -27.61
CA THR A 19 -5.27 38.81 -27.72
C THR A 19 -4.65 38.94 -29.12
N SER A 20 -5.44 39.36 -30.12
CA SER A 20 -4.98 39.50 -31.50
C SER A 20 -4.38 40.88 -31.77
N HIS A 21 -3.35 40.92 -32.62
CA HIS A 21 -2.83 42.17 -33.18
C HIS A 21 -2.92 42.07 -34.70
N TYR A 22 -3.67 42.96 -35.33
CA TYR A 22 -3.98 42.96 -36.77
C TYR A 22 -4.55 41.63 -37.33
N GLY A 23 -5.47 40.98 -36.60
CA GLY A 23 -6.17 39.77 -37.08
C GLY A 23 -5.33 38.49 -37.03
N THR A 24 -4.06 38.58 -36.67
CA THR A 24 -3.23 37.44 -36.28
C THR A 24 -3.20 37.31 -34.77
N PRO A 25 -3.46 36.11 -34.19
CA PRO A 25 -3.17 35.89 -32.78
C PRO A 25 -1.69 36.19 -32.57
N SER A 26 -1.37 37.10 -31.65
CA SER A 26 0.02 37.35 -31.29
C SER A 26 0.62 36.02 -30.86
N SER A 27 1.59 35.51 -31.63
CA SER A 27 2.30 34.26 -31.36
C SER A 27 3.08 34.29 -30.04
N GLY A 28 2.98 35.39 -29.26
CA GLY A 28 3.57 35.59 -27.95
C GLY A 28 2.65 35.35 -26.76
N ALA A 29 1.36 35.03 -26.95
CA ALA A 29 0.53 34.58 -25.83
C ALA A 29 0.79 33.08 -25.55
N GLU A 30 2.03 32.74 -25.19
CA GLU A 30 2.29 31.56 -24.39
C GLU A 30 1.61 31.77 -23.02
N THR A 31 0.29 31.61 -22.95
CA THR A 31 -0.39 31.26 -21.69
C THR A 31 -0.07 29.81 -21.31
N ASN A 32 1.08 29.29 -21.72
CA ASN A 32 1.76 28.23 -21.02
C ASN A 32 2.43 28.85 -19.80
N SER A 33 1.60 29.27 -18.84
CA SER A 33 1.98 29.05 -17.45
C SER A 33 2.11 27.54 -17.32
N ARG A 34 3.26 27.00 -17.73
CA ARG A 34 3.75 25.69 -17.34
C ARG A 34 3.83 25.82 -15.84
N ARG A 35 2.71 25.54 -15.16
CA ARG A 35 2.63 25.54 -13.71
C ARG A 35 3.79 24.67 -13.28
N LEU A 36 4.82 25.31 -12.75
CA LEU A 36 5.95 24.60 -12.19
C LEU A 36 5.34 23.54 -11.26
N PRO A 37 5.74 22.26 -11.38
CA PRO A 37 5.14 21.23 -10.56
C PRO A 37 5.38 21.65 -9.12
N ARG A 38 4.30 22.08 -8.44
CA ARG A 38 4.33 22.43 -7.04
C ARG A 38 4.69 21.14 -6.33
N LYS A 39 5.97 20.98 -5.98
CA LYS A 39 6.48 19.82 -5.28
C LYS A 39 5.72 19.78 -3.97
N SER A 40 4.75 18.88 -3.87
CA SER A 40 3.82 18.92 -2.76
C SER A 40 4.59 18.36 -1.56
N GLN A 41 4.57 19.05 -0.43
CA GLN A 41 5.16 18.54 0.82
C GLN A 41 4.62 17.13 1.17
N ASN A 42 3.47 16.77 0.62
CA ASN A 42 2.80 15.49 0.79
C ASN A 42 3.49 14.34 0.02
N ASP A 43 4.39 14.63 -0.92
CA ASP A 43 5.03 13.61 -1.76
C ASP A 43 5.90 12.65 -0.93
N SER A 44 6.70 13.18 0.00
CA SER A 44 7.53 12.36 0.90
C SER A 44 6.67 11.50 1.82
N PHE A 45 5.60 12.08 2.37
CA PHE A 45 4.68 11.38 3.25
C PHE A 45 4.01 10.18 2.56
N ILE A 46 3.55 10.37 1.32
CA ILE A 46 2.98 9.29 0.50
C ILE A 46 4.02 8.20 0.26
N THR A 47 5.26 8.56 -0.07
CA THR A 47 6.31 7.54 -0.29
C THR A 47 6.61 6.71 0.95
N THR A 48 6.69 7.35 2.13
CA THR A 48 6.90 6.63 3.40
C THR A 48 5.73 5.70 3.72
N PHE A 49 4.50 6.12 3.47
CA PHE A 49 3.33 5.25 3.61
C PHE A 49 3.41 4.04 2.70
N LEU A 50 3.70 4.24 1.41
CA LEU A 50 3.82 3.14 0.43
C LEU A 50 4.99 2.20 0.71
N GLU A 51 6.00 2.63 1.45
CA GLU A 51 7.15 1.79 1.85
C GLU A 51 6.86 0.93 3.07
N LYS A 52 5.98 1.37 3.97
CA LYS A 52 5.54 0.60 5.14
C LYS A 52 4.56 -0.53 4.79
N LEU A 53 3.85 -0.43 3.66
CA LEU A 53 2.88 -1.45 3.26
C LEU A 53 3.58 -2.77 2.90
N PRO A 54 2.99 -3.92 3.27
CA PRO A 54 3.49 -5.23 2.85
C PRO A 54 3.36 -5.36 1.32
N LYS A 55 4.47 -5.72 0.67
CA LYS A 55 4.57 -5.85 -0.79
C LYS A 55 4.89 -7.28 -1.16
N LEU A 56 4.18 -7.76 -2.16
CA LEU A 56 4.39 -9.05 -2.78
C LEU A 56 5.16 -8.86 -4.11
N PRO A 57 6.25 -9.61 -4.34
CA PRO A 57 6.96 -9.56 -5.62
C PRO A 57 6.10 -10.04 -6.79
N SER A 58 6.46 -9.61 -8.00
CA SER A 58 5.73 -9.91 -9.23
C SER A 58 5.65 -11.39 -9.63
N HIS A 59 6.58 -12.22 -9.14
CA HIS A 59 6.74 -13.59 -9.60
C HIS A 59 5.46 -14.43 -9.42
N TYR A 60 4.61 -14.09 -8.44
CA TYR A 60 3.31 -14.72 -8.21
C TYR A 60 2.27 -14.43 -9.31
N CYS A 61 2.43 -13.37 -10.09
CA CYS A 61 1.50 -13.00 -11.16
C CYS A 61 1.99 -13.40 -12.56
N ARG A 62 3.30 -13.28 -12.79
CA ARG A 62 4.01 -13.57 -14.07
C ARG A 62 5.51 -13.30 -13.89
N LYS A 63 6.34 -14.26 -14.33
CA LYS A 63 7.81 -14.24 -14.27
C LYS A 63 8.44 -12.99 -14.87
N ASP A 64 7.83 -12.41 -15.91
CA ASP A 64 8.44 -11.34 -16.72
C ASP A 64 7.99 -9.92 -16.32
N THR A 65 7.20 -9.77 -15.27
CA THR A 65 6.73 -8.45 -14.84
C THR A 65 7.59 -7.89 -13.72
N THR A 66 7.89 -6.58 -13.75
CA THR A 66 8.59 -5.87 -12.66
C THR A 66 7.62 -5.22 -11.67
N LYS A 67 6.34 -5.62 -11.71
CA LYS A 67 5.25 -4.98 -10.98
C LYS A 67 5.14 -5.51 -9.56
N LEU A 68 5.22 -4.62 -8.57
CA LEU A 68 5.00 -4.98 -7.17
C LEU A 68 3.50 -5.04 -6.91
N TYR A 69 3.04 -6.04 -6.16
CA TYR A 69 1.64 -6.13 -5.78
C TYR A 69 1.47 -5.88 -4.29
N LEU A 70 0.41 -5.19 -3.91
CA LEU A 70 -0.04 -5.15 -2.53
C LEU A 70 -0.62 -6.50 -2.15
N GLU A 71 -0.42 -6.92 -0.91
CA GLU A 71 -1.02 -8.13 -0.34
C GLU A 71 -2.56 -8.02 -0.33
N HIS A 72 -3.24 -9.17 -0.20
CA HIS A 72 -4.71 -9.32 -0.35
C HIS A 72 -5.58 -8.48 0.59
N GLU A 73 -4.99 -7.67 1.46
CA GLU A 73 -5.70 -6.79 2.38
C GLU A 73 -6.48 -5.67 1.66
N PHE A 74 -6.07 -5.29 0.45
CA PHE A 74 -6.74 -4.24 -0.33
C PHE A 74 -7.43 -4.80 -1.57
N SER A 75 -8.75 -4.68 -1.63
CA SER A 75 -9.54 -5.05 -2.83
C SER A 75 -9.59 -3.92 -3.87
N SER A 76 -9.55 -2.67 -3.41
CA SER A 76 -9.71 -1.48 -4.26
C SER A 76 -8.78 -0.33 -3.86
N TYR A 77 -8.48 0.56 -4.81
CA TYR A 77 -7.81 1.83 -4.55
C TYR A 77 -8.60 2.73 -3.59
N SER A 78 -9.91 2.49 -3.44
CA SER A 78 -10.73 3.13 -2.39
C SER A 78 -10.24 2.76 -1.00
N ASP A 79 -9.98 1.48 -0.77
CA ASP A 79 -9.64 0.97 0.55
C ASP A 79 -8.20 1.34 0.90
N LEU A 80 -7.31 1.33 -0.09
CA LEU A 80 -5.97 1.91 0.03
C LEU A 80 -6.02 3.39 0.48
N TYR A 81 -6.94 4.17 -0.09
CA TYR A 81 -7.09 5.57 0.28
C TYR A 81 -7.65 5.75 1.71
N LYS A 82 -8.59 4.89 2.14
CA LYS A 82 -9.09 4.91 3.53
C LYS A 82 -7.96 4.63 4.53
N ALA A 83 -7.16 3.58 4.29
CA ALA A 83 -6.01 3.26 5.11
C ALA A 83 -4.98 4.40 5.15
N PHE A 84 -4.77 5.09 4.03
CA PHE A 84 -3.92 6.28 3.97
C PHE A 84 -4.48 7.45 4.80
N VAL A 85 -5.79 7.69 4.76
CA VAL A 85 -6.45 8.72 5.58
C VAL A 85 -6.29 8.41 7.06
N ASP A 86 -6.45 7.16 7.46
CA ASP A 86 -6.27 6.75 8.86
C ASP A 86 -4.81 6.88 9.30
N TYR A 87 -3.85 6.52 8.45
CA TYR A 87 -2.44 6.81 8.68
C TYR A 87 -2.17 8.31 8.84
N SER A 88 -2.76 9.16 7.99
CA SER A 88 -2.67 10.61 8.07
C SER A 88 -3.18 11.17 9.41
N LYS A 89 -4.29 10.63 9.92
CA LYS A 89 -4.84 10.99 11.24
C LYS A 89 -3.85 10.63 12.35
N THR A 90 -3.25 9.43 12.33
CA THR A 90 -2.26 9.03 13.35
C THR A 90 -1.01 9.91 13.36
N GLN A 91 -0.64 10.46 12.21
CA GLN A 91 0.54 11.31 12.04
C GLN A 91 0.21 12.81 12.18
N ASN A 92 -1.05 13.18 12.48
CA ASN A 92 -1.53 14.57 12.56
C ASN A 92 -1.17 15.43 11.33
N THR A 93 -1.22 14.81 10.13
CA THR A 93 -0.95 15.49 8.86
C THR A 93 -2.20 15.56 8.00
N ALA A 94 -2.32 16.61 7.18
CA ALA A 94 -3.44 16.74 6.26
C ALA A 94 -3.33 15.72 5.11
N PRO A 95 -4.35 14.89 4.86
CA PRO A 95 -4.28 13.85 3.85
C PRO A 95 -4.22 14.46 2.43
N ALA A 96 -3.36 13.89 1.60
CA ALA A 96 -3.32 14.22 0.17
C ALA A 96 -4.58 13.75 -0.56
N SER A 97 -4.87 14.35 -1.72
CA SER A 97 -5.99 13.92 -2.55
C SER A 97 -5.83 12.48 -3.03
N ARG A 98 -6.96 11.78 -3.20
CA ARG A 98 -7.00 10.42 -3.73
C ARG A 98 -6.28 10.28 -5.07
N ASN A 99 -6.45 11.23 -5.98
CA ASN A 99 -5.81 11.22 -7.29
C ASN A 99 -4.29 11.36 -7.17
N THR A 100 -3.80 12.14 -6.22
CA THR A 100 -2.36 12.27 -5.93
C THR A 100 -1.80 10.94 -5.44
N LEU A 101 -2.48 10.25 -4.51
CA LEU A 101 -2.06 8.93 -4.02
C LEU A 101 -1.99 7.91 -5.17
N ILE A 102 -3.05 7.81 -5.98
CA ILE A 102 -3.11 6.86 -7.10
C ILE A 102 -1.99 7.13 -8.12
N LYS A 103 -1.72 8.40 -8.45
CA LYS A 103 -0.58 8.78 -9.31
C LYS A 103 0.75 8.28 -8.75
N TRP A 104 0.97 8.40 -7.44
CA TRP A 104 2.19 7.90 -6.79
C TRP A 104 2.28 6.37 -6.76
N VAL A 105 1.17 5.67 -6.59
CA VAL A 105 1.09 4.20 -6.66
C VAL A 105 1.50 3.70 -8.05
N HIS A 106 0.96 4.31 -9.11
CA HIS A 106 1.36 3.99 -10.48
C HIS A 106 2.83 4.32 -10.76
N LYS A 107 3.32 5.45 -10.24
CA LYS A 107 4.73 5.87 -10.39
C LYS A 107 5.70 4.87 -9.75
N LYS A 108 5.35 4.25 -8.62
CA LYS A 108 6.12 3.20 -7.95
C LYS A 108 5.89 1.80 -8.53
N ASN A 109 5.10 1.68 -9.61
CA ASN A 109 4.71 0.41 -10.24
C ASN A 109 4.08 -0.59 -9.26
N ILE A 110 3.25 -0.10 -8.34
CA ILE A 110 2.53 -0.92 -7.36
C ILE A 110 1.11 -1.16 -7.88
N GLY A 111 0.67 -2.41 -7.89
CA GLY A 111 -0.69 -2.84 -8.25
C GLY A 111 -1.42 -3.47 -7.08
N ILE A 112 -2.75 -3.50 -7.18
CA ILE A 112 -3.57 -4.37 -6.33
C ILE A 112 -3.66 -5.73 -7.02
N PHE A 113 -3.37 -6.81 -6.28
CA PHE A 113 -3.51 -8.16 -6.80
C PHE A 113 -4.99 -8.46 -7.06
N LYS A 114 -5.29 -8.90 -8.29
CA LYS A 114 -6.61 -9.38 -8.66
C LYS A 114 -6.46 -10.76 -9.28
N PRO A 115 -7.04 -11.81 -8.67
CA PRO A 115 -7.08 -13.12 -9.28
C PRO A 115 -7.68 -13.06 -10.69
N ARG A 116 -7.17 -13.89 -11.60
CA ARG A 116 -7.76 -14.02 -12.95
C ARG A 116 -9.12 -14.69 -12.85
N LYS A 117 -10.08 -14.22 -13.64
CA LYS A 117 -11.43 -14.78 -13.70
C LYS A 117 -11.46 -16.25 -14.14
N ASP A 118 -10.46 -16.66 -14.93
CA ASP A 118 -10.39 -18.01 -15.52
C ASP A 118 -9.67 -19.04 -14.63
N ARG A 119 -9.16 -18.62 -13.47
CA ARG A 119 -8.48 -19.54 -12.53
C ARG A 119 -9.45 -19.99 -11.45
N CYS A 120 -9.59 -21.30 -11.32
CA CYS A 120 -10.38 -21.93 -10.29
C CYS A 120 -9.67 -21.88 -8.92
N ASP A 121 -10.41 -21.86 -7.82
CA ASP A 121 -9.82 -21.87 -6.46
C ASP A 121 -8.90 -23.07 -6.25
N THR A 122 -9.27 -24.24 -6.79
CA THR A 122 -8.46 -25.47 -6.76
C THR A 122 -7.11 -25.29 -7.47
N CYS A 123 -7.10 -24.52 -8.56
CA CYS A 123 -5.94 -24.26 -9.39
C CYS A 123 -4.93 -23.37 -8.64
N VAL A 124 -5.44 -22.33 -7.96
CA VAL A 124 -4.64 -21.41 -7.13
C VAL A 124 -4.06 -22.15 -5.91
N GLN A 125 -4.84 -23.04 -5.32
CA GLN A 125 -4.45 -23.83 -4.16
C GLN A 125 -3.33 -24.83 -4.51
N TYR A 126 -3.38 -25.44 -5.71
CA TYR A 126 -2.33 -26.32 -6.21
C TYR A 126 -1.01 -25.56 -6.49
N GLU A 127 -1.06 -24.38 -7.13
CA GLU A 127 0.12 -23.52 -7.34
C GLU A 127 0.78 -23.14 -6.00
N SER A 128 -0.04 -22.73 -5.02
CA SER A 128 0.44 -22.38 -3.67
C SER A 128 1.07 -23.56 -2.92
N GLN A 129 0.60 -24.79 -3.17
CA GLN A 129 1.18 -26.00 -2.60
C GLN A 129 2.51 -26.39 -3.25
N LYS A 130 2.60 -26.22 -4.58
CA LYS A 130 3.84 -26.48 -5.32
C LYS A 130 4.97 -25.57 -4.85
N GLU A 131 4.70 -24.27 -4.72
CA GLU A 131 5.68 -23.29 -4.23
C GLU A 131 6.17 -23.61 -2.80
N LYS A 132 5.27 -24.03 -1.90
CA LYS A 132 5.65 -24.48 -0.55
C LYS A 132 6.56 -25.71 -0.57
N ASN A 133 6.44 -26.57 -1.56
CA ASN A 133 7.30 -27.74 -1.70
C ASN A 133 8.67 -27.36 -2.28
N ASP A 134 8.70 -26.45 -3.26
CA ASP A 134 9.94 -25.91 -3.82
C ASP A 134 10.77 -25.16 -2.76
N ASP A 135 10.11 -24.42 -1.86
CA ASP A 135 10.78 -23.73 -0.74
C ASP A 135 11.29 -24.69 0.34
N LYS A 136 10.56 -25.78 0.61
CA LYS A 136 11.04 -26.86 1.48
C LYS A 136 12.25 -27.57 0.89
N GLU A 137 12.24 -27.81 -0.42
CA GLU A 137 13.35 -28.48 -1.11
C GLU A 137 14.62 -27.60 -1.09
N LYS A 138 14.49 -26.29 -1.33
CA LYS A 138 15.61 -25.33 -1.19
C LYS A 138 16.12 -25.19 0.24
N ALA A 139 15.24 -25.33 1.24
CA ALA A 139 15.63 -25.39 2.64
C ALA A 139 16.40 -26.69 2.97
N MET A 140 15.99 -27.83 2.41
CA MET A 140 16.73 -29.09 2.54
C MET A 140 18.09 -29.07 1.83
N GLN A 141 18.22 -28.31 0.74
CA GLN A 141 19.48 -28.10 0.01
C GLN A 141 20.41 -27.05 0.67
N GLY A 142 20.01 -26.42 1.78
CA GLY A 142 20.87 -25.56 2.58
C GLY A 142 21.17 -24.17 1.99
N VAL A 143 20.47 -23.76 0.94
CA VAL A 143 20.71 -22.47 0.24
C VAL A 143 20.06 -21.29 0.98
N CYS A 144 19.04 -21.54 1.81
CA CYS A 144 18.40 -20.54 2.63
C CYS A 144 18.44 -20.98 4.09
N HIS A 145 19.10 -20.19 4.95
CA HIS A 145 18.97 -20.35 6.40
C HIS A 145 17.55 -19.90 6.76
N VAL A 146 16.60 -20.83 6.76
CA VAL A 146 15.31 -20.56 7.39
C VAL A 146 15.67 -20.29 8.84
N ILE A 147 15.45 -19.06 9.31
CA ILE A 147 15.32 -18.80 10.74
C ILE A 147 14.00 -19.47 11.16
N THR A 148 13.93 -20.79 11.07
CA THR A 148 13.13 -21.59 11.97
C THR A 148 13.93 -21.64 13.27
N VAL A 149 14.10 -20.49 13.90
CA VAL A 149 14.17 -20.48 15.35
C VAL A 149 12.74 -20.74 15.76
N ASP A 150 12.45 -22.03 15.79
CA ASP A 150 11.25 -22.72 16.21
C ASP A 150 10.19 -21.82 16.86
N LEU A 151 9.14 -21.48 16.10
CA LEU A 151 7.85 -21.07 16.68
C LEU A 151 7.37 -22.11 17.72
N GLN A 152 7.81 -23.37 17.60
CA GLN A 152 7.60 -24.42 18.58
C GLN A 152 8.43 -24.23 19.85
N ALA A 153 9.68 -23.75 19.78
CA ALA A 153 10.49 -23.46 20.96
C ALA A 153 10.02 -22.17 21.65
N VAL A 154 9.56 -21.15 20.91
CA VAL A 154 8.96 -19.94 21.51
C VAL A 154 7.63 -20.27 22.18
N LYS A 155 6.79 -21.14 21.59
CA LYS A 155 5.58 -21.65 22.26
C LYS A 155 5.93 -22.45 23.51
N LYS A 156 6.93 -23.34 23.45
CA LYS A 156 7.39 -24.13 24.59
C LYS A 156 7.98 -23.26 25.70
N PHE A 157 8.70 -22.19 25.34
CA PHE A 157 9.20 -21.17 26.28
C PHE A 157 8.05 -20.37 26.91
N MET A 158 7.08 -19.90 26.12
CA MET A 158 5.91 -19.18 26.66
C MET A 158 5.03 -20.06 27.55
N GLU A 159 4.95 -21.36 27.27
CA GLU A 159 4.18 -22.32 28.07
C GLU A 159 4.87 -22.64 29.41
N GLN A 160 6.21 -22.75 29.43
CA GLN A 160 6.98 -22.88 30.67
C GLN A 160 6.96 -21.61 31.53
N VAL A 161 7.02 -20.42 30.91
CA VAL A 161 6.89 -19.14 31.64
C VAL A 161 5.48 -18.98 32.22
N LYS A 162 4.43 -19.46 31.53
CA LYS A 162 3.05 -19.49 32.07
C LYS A 162 2.89 -20.39 33.30
N LEU A 163 3.58 -21.54 33.34
CA LEU A 163 3.55 -22.46 34.48
C LEU A 163 4.28 -21.89 35.70
N LEU A 164 5.37 -21.14 35.50
CA LEU A 164 6.11 -20.50 36.60
C LEU A 164 5.35 -19.32 37.24
N ILE A 165 4.56 -18.58 36.47
CA ILE A 165 3.78 -17.44 36.99
C ILE A 165 2.51 -17.91 37.74
N LEU A 166 2.05 -19.14 37.54
CA LEU A 166 0.87 -19.70 38.22
C LEU A 166 1.18 -20.51 39.49
N ILE A 167 2.44 -20.56 39.94
CA ILE A 167 2.83 -21.29 41.16
C ILE A 167 2.88 -20.39 42.42
N GLU A 168 2.76 -19.07 42.30
CA GLU A 168 2.41 -18.22 43.45
C GLU A 168 1.30 -17.25 43.04
N PRO A 169 0.16 -17.16 43.75
CA PRO A 169 0.02 -17.31 45.21
C PRO A 169 -1.19 -18.18 45.63
N PHE A 170 -1.10 -18.94 46.73
CA PHE A 170 -2.21 -19.17 47.68
C PHE A 170 -1.73 -20.17 48.75
N CYS A 171 -1.29 -19.67 49.90
CA CYS A 171 -2.01 -19.88 51.16
C CYS A 171 -1.23 -19.20 52.29
N SER A 172 -1.57 -17.93 52.52
CA SER A 172 -1.38 -17.36 53.84
C SER A 172 -2.32 -18.06 54.82
N SER A 173 -1.75 -18.43 55.97
CA SER A 173 -2.36 -18.30 57.30
C SER A 173 -2.86 -19.57 58.00
N VAL A 174 -2.38 -19.67 59.26
CA VAL A 174 -3.05 -20.22 60.47
C VAL A 174 -2.66 -21.62 60.96
N ARG A 175 -2.02 -21.60 62.16
CA ARG A 175 -1.97 -22.56 63.31
C ARG A 175 -0.60 -23.20 63.55
N LEU A 176 0.17 -22.81 64.58
CA LEU A 176 0.00 -22.92 66.05
C LEU A 176 0.88 -24.06 66.62
N PHE A 177 1.46 -23.80 67.79
CA PHE A 177 2.02 -24.74 68.80
C PHE A 177 3.51 -25.15 68.77
N ASN A 178 4.26 -24.53 69.71
CA ASN A 178 5.11 -25.13 70.77
C ASN A 178 5.89 -26.44 70.52
N MET A 179 7.20 -26.41 70.78
CA MET A 179 7.93 -27.18 71.82
C MET A 179 9.44 -27.22 71.48
N LYS A 180 10.27 -26.43 72.16
CA LYS A 180 11.18 -26.88 73.24
C LYS A 180 12.03 -25.72 73.76
#